data_AF-A0A351MMR6-F1
#
_entry.id   AF-A0A351MMR6-F1
#
_cell.length_a   1.000
_cell.length_b   1.000
_cell.length_c   1.000
_cell.angle_alpha   90.00
_cell.angle_beta   90.00
_cell.angle_gamma   90.00
#
_symmetry.space_group_name_H-M   'P 1'
#
loop_
_entity.id
_entity.type
_entity.pdbx_description
1 polymer ?
#
loop_
_entity_poly.entity_id
_entity_poly.type
_entity_poly.pdbx_seq_one_letter_code
_entity_poly.pdbx_strand_id
1 'polypeptide(L)'
;ALIGGAVATEPLPSGGGALEFRPAAAGAQASLTFEVPDDGEYGLSAAWLQGPDQGAADLSLDGTPLGRVDTALATPAVGARWGLGVHQLTAGRHTLTLRAASTAPLTLDYLLLKPASRGQEA
;
A
#
# COMPACT_ATOMS: atom_id res chain seq x y z
N ALA A 1 -13.11 17.92 -31.01
CA ALA A 1 -11.93 17.04 -31.04
C ALA A 1 -11.30 17.05 -29.66
N LEU A 2 -11.35 15.93 -28.93
CA LEU A 2 -10.62 15.80 -27.67
C LEU A 2 -9.15 15.56 -28.02
N ILE A 3 -8.29 16.54 -27.74
CA ILE A 3 -6.84 16.40 -27.85
C ILE A 3 -6.42 15.57 -26.63
N GLY A 4 -6.37 14.25 -26.79
CA GLY A 4 -5.69 13.36 -25.87
C GLY A 4 -4.18 13.52 -26.06
N GLY A 5 -3.61 14.53 -25.41
CA GLY A 5 -2.15 14.65 -25.29
C GLY A 5 -1.64 13.39 -24.61
N ALA A 6 -0.68 12.71 -25.23
CA ALA A 6 0.00 11.58 -24.61
C ALA A 6 0.56 12.03 -23.27
N VAL A 7 0.01 11.48 -22.18
CA VAL A 7 0.71 11.53 -20.89
C VAL A 7 2.02 10.80 -21.13
N ALA A 8 3.14 11.51 -21.00
CA ALA A 8 4.45 10.87 -21.00
C ALA A 8 4.36 9.69 -20.04
N THR A 9 4.87 8.53 -20.44
CA THR A 9 4.96 7.36 -19.57
C THR A 9 5.58 7.82 -18.27
N GLU A 10 4.77 8.02 -17.22
CA GLU A 10 5.30 8.31 -15.91
C GLU A 10 6.30 7.18 -15.63
N PRO A 11 7.54 7.49 -15.19
CA PRO A 11 8.41 6.44 -14.73
C PRO A 11 7.61 5.68 -13.67
N LEU A 12 7.35 4.39 -13.90
CA LEU A 12 6.79 3.53 -12.86
C LEU A 12 7.86 3.52 -11.76
N PRO A 13 7.63 4.11 -10.57
CA PRO A 13 6.39 4.22 -9.77
C PRO A 13 5.78 5.64 -9.64
N SER A 14 4.61 5.75 -9.00
CA SER A 14 3.94 7.04 -8.75
C SER A 14 4.88 8.07 -8.10
N GLY A 15 4.82 9.33 -8.54
CA GLY A 15 5.73 10.37 -8.05
C GLY A 15 7.22 10.17 -8.38
N GLY A 16 7.56 9.15 -9.19
CA GLY A 16 8.93 8.85 -9.63
C GLY A 16 9.76 7.99 -8.67
N GLY A 17 9.15 7.38 -7.64
CA GLY A 17 9.87 6.51 -6.69
C GLY A 17 8.95 5.62 -5.84
N ALA A 18 9.52 4.57 -5.24
CA ALA A 18 8.80 3.60 -4.40
C ALA A 18 9.64 3.21 -3.18
N LEU A 19 8.98 2.73 -2.14
CA LEU A 19 9.63 2.14 -0.97
C LEU A 19 9.90 0.66 -1.24
N GLU A 20 11.17 0.28 -1.29
CA GLU A 20 11.57 -1.13 -1.35
C GLU A 20 12.01 -1.62 0.05
N PHE A 21 11.27 -2.59 0.58
CA PHE A 21 11.67 -3.34 1.76
C PHE A 21 12.43 -4.60 1.33
N ARG A 22 13.68 -4.74 1.79
CA ARG A 22 14.54 -5.92 1.58
C ARG A 22 14.73 -6.68 2.89
N PRO A 23 13.92 -7.70 3.20
CA PRO A 23 13.98 -8.40 4.47
C PRO A 23 15.24 -9.29 4.56
N ALA A 24 15.95 -9.24 5.69
CA ALA A 24 17.12 -10.11 5.92
C ALA A 24 16.73 -11.56 6.27
N ALA A 25 15.50 -11.79 6.73
CA ALA A 25 14.94 -13.09 7.06
C ALA A 25 13.40 -13.04 7.06
N ALA A 26 12.75 -14.21 7.03
CA ALA A 26 11.34 -14.32 7.35
C ALA A 26 11.07 -13.77 8.77
N GLY A 27 9.97 -13.04 8.91
CA GLY A 27 9.58 -12.37 10.14
C GLY A 27 10.23 -11.00 10.36
N ALA A 28 11.18 -10.58 9.51
CA ALA A 28 11.70 -9.21 9.55
C ALA A 28 10.58 -8.21 9.27
N GLN A 29 10.69 -7.03 9.89
CA GLN A 29 9.64 -6.02 9.85
C GLN A 29 10.12 -4.71 9.25
N ALA A 30 9.21 -4.01 8.58
CA ALA A 30 9.34 -2.61 8.21
C ALA A 30 8.06 -1.88 8.57
N SER A 31 8.17 -0.62 8.98
CA SER A 31 7.04 0.21 9.36
C SER A 31 7.02 1.49 8.54
N LEU A 32 5.85 1.79 7.98
CA LEU A 32 5.54 3.06 7.33
C LEU A 32 4.62 3.84 8.26
N THR A 33 5.02 5.06 8.61
CA THR A 33 4.16 5.96 9.38
C THR A 33 3.52 7.01 8.49
N PHE A 34 2.24 7.30 8.73
CA PHE A 34 1.47 8.30 8.01
C PHE A 34 0.61 9.10 8.99
N GLU A 35 0.22 10.32 8.60
CA GLU A 35 -0.63 11.20 9.39
C GLU A 35 -2.06 11.18 8.85
N VAL A 36 -3.03 11.13 9.75
CA VAL A 36 -4.45 11.29 9.45
C VAL A 36 -4.87 12.68 9.95
N PRO A 37 -5.50 13.53 9.10
CA PRO A 37 -5.78 14.92 9.47
C PRO A 37 -6.91 15.07 10.50
N ASP A 38 -7.93 14.21 10.42
CA ASP A 38 -9.14 14.29 11.22
C ASP A 38 -9.60 12.89 11.64
N ASP A 39 -10.19 12.77 12.83
CA ASP A 39 -10.88 11.55 13.27
C ASP A 39 -11.94 11.13 12.24
N GLY A 40 -11.97 9.86 11.86
CA GLY A 40 -12.93 9.39 10.87
C GLY A 40 -12.77 7.95 10.44
N GLU A 41 -13.72 7.50 9.62
CA GLU A 41 -13.63 6.22 8.92
C GLU A 41 -12.85 6.42 7.61
N TYR A 42 -11.83 5.60 7.37
CA TYR A 42 -10.97 5.67 6.19
C TYR A 42 -10.90 4.32 5.49
N GLY A 43 -11.16 4.31 4.20
CA GLY A 43 -10.79 3.20 3.32
C GLY A 43 -9.30 3.28 3.02
N LEU A 44 -8.58 2.20 3.33
CA LEU A 44 -7.15 2.06 3.06
C LEU A 44 -6.93 1.17 1.84
N SER A 45 -6.00 1.55 0.98
CA SER A 45 -5.53 0.71 -0.13
C SER A 45 -4.05 0.93 -0.37
N ALA A 46 -3.33 -0.10 -0.79
CA ALA A 46 -1.91 0.00 -1.11
C ALA A 46 -1.65 -0.51 -2.52
N ALA A 47 -0.78 0.18 -3.25
CA ALA A 47 -0.33 -0.22 -4.57
C ALA A 47 1.09 -0.80 -4.49
N TRP A 48 1.30 -1.92 -5.17
CA TRP A 48 2.54 -2.68 -5.08
C TRP A 48 3.08 -2.99 -6.46
N LEU A 49 4.40 -3.13 -6.54
CA LEU A 49 5.03 -3.85 -7.63
C LEU A 49 4.72 -5.34 -7.47
N GLN A 50 4.32 -6.00 -8.55
CA GLN A 50 4.20 -7.44 -8.60
C GLN A 50 5.21 -8.00 -9.59
N GLY A 51 5.75 -9.19 -9.30
CA GLY A 51 6.72 -9.84 -10.16
C GLY A 51 7.30 -11.11 -9.54
N PRO A 52 8.12 -11.86 -10.30
CA PRO A 52 8.60 -13.17 -9.87
C PRO A 52 9.58 -13.08 -8.69
N ASP A 53 10.23 -11.92 -8.53
CA ASP A 53 11.19 -11.64 -7.45
C ASP A 53 10.53 -11.01 -6.22
N GLN A 54 9.23 -10.73 -6.26
CA GLN A 54 8.52 -10.08 -5.16
C GLN A 54 7.99 -11.09 -4.14
N GLY A 55 7.92 -10.67 -2.88
CA GLY A 55 7.58 -11.51 -1.74
C GLY A 55 6.13 -11.40 -1.26
N ALA A 56 5.94 -11.79 -0.01
CA ALA A 56 4.67 -11.69 0.69
C ALA A 56 4.91 -11.17 2.12
N ALA A 57 3.93 -10.48 2.70
CA ALA A 57 3.98 -10.01 4.07
C ALA A 57 2.61 -10.05 4.75
N ASP A 58 2.62 -10.31 6.05
CA ASP A 58 1.48 -10.01 6.91
C ASP A 58 1.50 -8.52 7.27
N LEU A 59 0.34 -7.88 7.19
CA LEU A 59 0.17 -6.45 7.42
C LEU A 59 -0.55 -6.22 8.75
N SER A 60 -0.16 -5.16 9.46
CA SER A 60 -0.91 -4.64 10.60
C SER A 60 -0.95 -3.12 10.63
N LEU A 61 -2.05 -2.57 11.16
CA LEU A 61 -2.25 -1.14 11.37
C LEU A 61 -2.33 -0.88 12.87
N ASP A 62 -1.36 -0.13 13.40
CA ASP A 62 -1.21 0.13 14.83
C ASP A 62 -1.25 -1.14 15.70
N GLY A 63 -0.67 -2.22 15.17
CA GLY A 63 -0.66 -3.54 15.79
C GLY A 63 -1.89 -4.40 15.51
N THR A 64 -2.96 -3.86 14.93
CA THR A 64 -4.15 -4.61 14.53
C THR A 64 -3.91 -5.32 13.19
N PRO A 65 -4.03 -6.66 13.10
CA PRO A 65 -3.80 -7.38 11.85
C PRO A 65 -4.79 -6.97 10.74
N LEU A 66 -4.26 -6.74 9.53
CA LEU A 66 -5.04 -6.39 8.33
C LEU A 66 -5.18 -7.55 7.35
N GLY A 67 -4.34 -8.58 7.48
CA GLY A 67 -4.27 -9.71 6.57
C GLY A 67 -2.94 -9.79 5.86
N ARG A 68 -2.89 -10.54 4.75
CA ARG A 68 -1.65 -10.84 4.03
C ARG A 68 -1.67 -10.27 2.63
N VAL A 69 -0.52 -9.78 2.21
CA VAL A 69 -0.23 -9.38 0.84
C VAL A 69 0.74 -10.37 0.20
N ASP A 70 0.47 -10.77 -1.04
CA ASP A 70 1.35 -11.63 -1.85
C ASP A 70 1.55 -10.99 -3.22
N THR A 71 2.77 -10.49 -3.45
CA THR A 71 3.17 -9.77 -4.66
C THR A 71 3.87 -10.64 -5.69
N ALA A 72 4.04 -11.93 -5.40
CA ALA A 72 4.63 -12.87 -6.35
C ALA A 72 3.70 -13.04 -7.56
N LEU A 73 4.22 -12.73 -8.75
CA LEU A 73 3.49 -12.90 -10.00
C LEU A 73 4.45 -13.33 -11.11
N ALA A 74 4.04 -14.27 -11.96
CA ALA A 74 4.91 -14.81 -13.02
C ALA A 74 5.40 -13.75 -14.02
N THR A 75 4.56 -12.74 -14.28
CA THR A 75 4.87 -11.61 -15.16
C THR A 75 4.83 -10.32 -14.34
N PRO A 76 5.83 -9.41 -14.47
CA PRO A 76 5.79 -8.14 -13.75
C PRO A 76 4.55 -7.31 -14.08
N ALA A 77 3.93 -6.75 -13.04
CA ALA A 77 2.81 -5.83 -13.17
C ALA A 77 3.00 -4.67 -12.19
N VAL A 78 2.64 -3.46 -12.61
CA VAL A 78 2.71 -2.26 -11.77
C VAL A 78 1.32 -1.69 -11.56
N GLY A 79 1.07 -1.14 -10.37
CA GLY A 79 -0.18 -0.47 -10.04
C GLY A 79 -1.29 -1.40 -9.58
N ALA A 80 -0.97 -2.66 -9.24
CA ALA A 80 -1.93 -3.55 -8.58
C ALA A 80 -2.29 -2.96 -7.20
N ARG A 81 -3.56 -2.57 -7.04
CA ARG A 81 -4.09 -1.98 -5.81
C ARG A 81 -4.80 -3.07 -5.02
N TRP A 82 -4.43 -3.23 -3.75
CA TRP A 82 -5.20 -4.04 -2.81
C TRP A 82 -5.87 -3.16 -1.78
N GLY A 83 -7.16 -3.41 -1.56
CA GLY A 83 -7.90 -2.84 -0.45
C GLY A 83 -7.44 -3.48 0.86
N LEU A 84 -7.08 -2.66 1.84
CA LEU A 84 -6.69 -3.09 3.18
C LEU A 84 -7.86 -2.98 4.18
N GLY A 85 -9.07 -2.72 3.68
CA GLY A 85 -10.27 -2.56 4.47
C GLY A 85 -10.57 -1.11 4.84
N VAL A 86 -11.61 -0.96 5.65
CA VAL A 86 -12.10 0.32 6.17
C VAL A 86 -11.86 0.34 7.68
N HIS A 87 -11.27 1.42 8.17
CA HIS A 87 -10.80 1.53 9.55
C HIS A 87 -11.23 2.84 10.18
N GLN A 88 -11.59 2.79 11.46
CA GLN A 88 -11.76 3.99 12.26
C GLN A 88 -10.39 4.48 12.72
N LEU A 89 -9.98 5.66 12.28
CA LEU A 89 -8.69 6.28 12.60
C LEU A 89 -8.90 7.60 13.34
N THR A 90 -7.98 7.92 14.23
CA THR A 90 -7.93 9.21 14.92
C THR A 90 -7.03 10.18 14.18
N ALA A 91 -7.19 11.48 14.39
CA ALA A 91 -6.24 12.46 13.92
C ALA A 91 -4.85 12.19 14.54
N GLY A 92 -3.82 12.30 13.71
CA GLY A 92 -2.43 12.11 14.09
C GLY A 92 -1.79 10.88 13.46
N ARG A 93 -0.72 10.41 14.11
CA ARG A 93 0.23 9.45 13.54
C ARG A 93 -0.27 8.01 13.66
N HIS A 94 -0.29 7.31 12.54
CA HIS A 94 -0.58 5.89 12.43
C HIS A 94 0.59 5.13 11.79
N THR A 95 0.63 3.82 12.01
CA THR A 95 1.72 2.94 11.53
C THR A 95 1.18 1.72 10.82
N LEU A 96 1.51 1.58 9.53
CA LEU A 96 1.39 0.33 8.79
C LEU A 96 2.68 -0.48 8.95
N THR A 97 2.59 -1.69 9.48
CA THR A 97 3.73 -2.60 9.63
C THR A 97 3.60 -3.77 8.65
N LEU A 98 4.70 -4.07 7.97
CA LEU A 98 4.87 -5.24 7.12
C LEU A 98 5.74 -6.24 7.87
N ARG A 99 5.30 -7.49 7.97
CA ARG A 99 6.10 -8.61 8.45
C ARG A 99 6.35 -9.58 7.31
N ALA A 100 7.59 -9.63 6.84
CA ALA A 100 7.94 -10.43 5.67
C ALA A 100 7.77 -11.94 5.91
N ALA A 101 7.29 -12.66 4.90
CA ALA A 101 7.19 -14.11 4.94
C ALA A 101 8.49 -14.81 4.52
N SER A 102 9.39 -14.11 3.83
CA SER A 102 10.68 -14.61 3.34
C SER A 102 11.70 -13.47 3.20
N THR A 103 12.82 -13.72 2.56
CA THR A 103 13.83 -12.69 2.20
C THR A 103 13.55 -12.00 0.86
N ALA A 104 12.47 -12.38 0.16
CA ALA A 104 12.11 -11.74 -1.09
C ALA A 104 11.66 -10.28 -0.83
N PRO A 105 12.08 -9.32 -1.66
CA PRO A 105 11.72 -7.91 -1.49
C PRO A 105 10.22 -7.66 -1.66
N LEU A 106 9.76 -6.57 -1.06
CA LEU A 106 8.42 -6.02 -1.23
C LEU A 106 8.55 -4.55 -1.60
N THR A 107 8.03 -4.19 -2.77
CA THR A 107 8.05 -2.79 -3.24
C THR A 107 6.65 -2.18 -3.17
N LEU A 108 6.50 -1.21 -2.26
CA LEU A 108 5.30 -0.41 -2.09
C LEU A 108 5.43 0.88 -2.91
N ASP A 109 4.49 1.12 -3.81
CA ASP A 109 4.40 2.36 -4.58
C ASP A 109 3.80 3.47 -3.70
N TYR A 110 2.54 3.30 -3.29
CA TYR A 110 1.87 4.25 -2.39
C TYR A 110 0.84 3.58 -1.48
N LEU A 111 0.58 4.25 -0.36
CA LEU A 111 -0.59 4.03 0.49
C LEU A 111 -1.62 5.12 0.18
N LEU A 112 -2.85 4.71 -0.11
CA LEU A 112 -3.98 5.59 -0.34
C LEU A 112 -4.92 5.52 0.85
N LEU A 113 -5.19 6.68 1.44
CA LEU A 113 -6.21 6.90 2.44
C LEU A 113 -7.35 7.68 1.80
N LYS A 114 -8.55 7.14 1.85
CA LYS A 114 -9.75 7.83 1.39
C LYS A 114 -10.73 7.91 2.56
N PRO A 115 -11.12 9.11 3.03
CA PRO A 115 -12.22 9.23 3.97
C PRO A 115 -13.44 8.52 3.40
N ALA A 116 -14.06 7.64 4.19
CA ALA A 116 -15.38 7.15 3.87
C ALA A 116 -16.31 8.37 3.90
N SER A 117 -16.92 8.69 2.77
CA SER A 117 -17.78 9.87 2.67
C SER A 117 -18.83 9.85 3.78
N ARG A 118 -18.80 10.83 4.69
CA ARG A 118 -19.90 11.04 5.63
C ARG A 118 -21.09 11.60 4.84
N GLY A 119 -21.98 10.72 4.38
CA GLY A 119 -23.25 11.09 3.72
C GLY A 119 -23.43 10.54 2.31
N GLN A 120 -23.89 9.29 2.23
CA GLN A 120 -25.05 8.96 1.40
C GLN A 120 -26.13 8.42 2.34
N GLU A 121 -26.74 9.31 3.10
CA GLU A 121 -28.07 9.07 3.66
C GLU A 121 -29.06 9.42 2.55
N ALA A 122 -29.86 8.43 2.13
CA ALA A 122 -30.98 8.60 1.22
C ALA A 122 -32.19 9.20 1.95
#